data_AF-A0A6A5TC86-F1
#
_entry.id   AF-A0A6A5TC86-F1
#
_cell.length_a   1.000
_cell.length_b   1.000
_cell.length_c   1.000
_cell.angle_alpha   90.00
_cell.angle_beta   90.00
_cell.angle_gamma   90.00
#
_symmetry.space_group_name_H-M   'P 1'
#
loop_
_entity.id
_entity.type
_entity.pdbx_description
1 polymer ?
#
loop_
_entity_poly.entity_id
_entity_poly.type
_entity_poly.pdbx_seq_one_letter_code
_entity_poly.pdbx_strand_id
1 'polypeptide(L)'
;MDPLSITASVIAVATLAAKTCVLFTSLRQTYDILPGRLHALNNEVVDFEAVCRQVVATLNQRASAKLSAHCDDSILHLIQQAEQTLFKLQTILHSLTAASHRSRLSSANAWRKQQPQLEQLQETIKTIKCSLNILLGASHS
;
A
#
# COMPACT_ATOMS: atom_id res chain seq x y z
N MET A 1 16.92 -11.62 -11.94
CA MET A 1 16.76 -11.73 -10.47
C MET A 1 16.33 -13.15 -10.12
N ASP A 2 16.60 -13.63 -8.91
CA ASP A 2 16.05 -14.89 -8.44
C ASP A 2 14.58 -14.72 -7.98
N PRO A 3 13.68 -15.68 -8.26
CA PRO A 3 12.27 -15.61 -7.88
C PRO A 3 12.04 -15.46 -6.36
N LEU A 4 12.98 -15.93 -5.54
CA LEU A 4 12.89 -15.83 -4.07
C LEU A 4 13.07 -14.38 -3.61
N SER A 5 13.97 -13.62 -4.22
CA SER A 5 14.21 -12.20 -3.95
C SER A 5 13.00 -11.32 -4.27
N ILE A 6 12.30 -11.61 -5.38
CA ILE A 6 11.06 -10.87 -5.74
C ILE A 6 9.94 -11.23 -4.77
N THR A 7 9.78 -12.52 -4.45
CA THR A 7 8.78 -12.98 -3.47
C THR A 7 9.01 -12.34 -2.11
N ALA A 8 10.26 -12.31 -1.63
CA ALA A 8 10.63 -11.65 -0.38
C ALA A 8 10.32 -10.14 -0.40
N SER A 9 10.60 -9.47 -1.53
CA SER A 9 10.28 -8.05 -1.71
C SER A 9 8.77 -7.79 -1.63
N VAL A 10 7.95 -8.63 -2.26
CA VAL A 10 6.48 -8.51 -2.20
C VAL A 10 5.97 -8.75 -0.77
N ILE A 11 6.53 -9.74 -0.04
CA ILE A 11 6.19 -10.01 1.36
C ILE A 11 6.53 -8.80 2.25
N ALA A 12 7.70 -8.19 2.05
CA ALA A 12 8.12 -7.01 2.79
C ALA A 12 7.13 -5.85 2.59
N VAL A 13 6.69 -5.62 1.35
CA VAL A 13 5.70 -4.58 1.02
C VAL A 13 4.30 -4.91 1.53
N ALA A 14 3.87 -6.17 1.49
CA ALA A 14 2.61 -6.60 2.13
C ALA A 14 2.63 -6.32 3.64
N THR A 15 3.76 -6.62 4.30
CA THR A 15 3.96 -6.33 5.72
C THR A 15 3.92 -4.83 6.00
N LEU A 16 4.51 -4.01 5.11
CA LEU A 16 4.46 -2.55 5.21
C LEU A 16 3.03 -2.02 5.06
N ALA A 17 2.23 -2.57 4.14
CA ALA A 17 0.82 -2.24 3.97
C ALA A 17 0.00 -2.59 5.22
N ALA A 18 0.21 -3.77 5.80
CA ALA A 18 -0.43 -4.20 7.05
C ALA A 18 -0.09 -3.25 8.22
N LYS A 19 1.19 -2.89 8.39
CA LYS A 19 1.62 -1.89 9.39
C LYS A 19 0.96 -0.53 9.16
N THR A 20 0.75 -0.14 7.90
CA THR A 20 0.06 1.11 7.55
C THR A 20 -1.42 1.07 7.95
N CYS A 21 -2.10 -0.08 7.80
CA CYS A 21 -3.47 -0.27 8.29
C CYS A 21 -3.57 -0.13 9.82
N VAL A 22 -2.56 -0.59 10.56
CA VAL A 22 -2.47 -0.40 12.01
C VAL A 22 -2.37 1.09 12.37
N LEU A 23 -1.63 1.88 11.60
CA LEU A 23 -1.55 3.33 11.80
C LEU A 23 -2.90 4.02 11.54
N PHE A 24 -3.64 3.62 10.51
CA PHE A 24 -5.01 4.11 10.30
C PHE A 24 -5.94 3.80 11.47
N THR A 25 -5.83 2.59 12.03
CA THR A 25 -6.62 2.18 13.20
C THR A 25 -6.29 3.03 14.42
N SER A 26 -5.00 3.30 14.65
CA SER A 26 -4.53 4.17 15.74
C SER A 26 -5.01 5.61 15.56
N LEU A 27 -4.98 6.11 14.32
CA LEU A 27 -5.51 7.42 13.97
C LEU A 27 -7.02 7.48 14.26
N ARG A 28 -7.79 6.45 13.88
CA ARG A 28 -9.24 6.38 14.12
C ARG A 28 -9.59 6.46 15.61
N GLN A 29 -8.84 5.76 16.46
CA GLN A 29 -9.02 5.81 17.90
C GLN A 29 -8.81 7.22 18.47
N THR A 30 -8.05 8.06 17.78
CA THR A 30 -7.74 9.42 18.23
C THR A 30 -8.76 10.46 17.77
N TYR A 31 -9.50 10.20 16.68
CA TYR A 31 -10.38 11.18 16.03
C TYR A 31 -11.89 10.97 16.24
N ASP A 32 -12.32 9.88 16.90
CA ASP A 32 -13.69 9.37 16.99
C ASP A 32 -14.35 9.06 15.62
N ILE A 33 -14.17 9.93 14.62
CA ILE A 33 -14.58 9.77 13.22
C ILE A 33 -13.40 10.14 12.32
N LEU A 34 -12.90 9.15 11.59
CA LEU A 34 -11.91 9.37 10.55
C LEU A 34 -12.57 10.12 9.38
N PRO A 35 -11.98 11.22 8.85
CA PRO A 35 -12.45 11.82 7.61
C PRO A 35 -12.68 10.76 6.53
N GLY A 36 -13.80 10.83 5.81
CA GLY A 36 -14.21 9.79 4.86
C GLY A 36 -13.11 9.43 3.83
N ARG A 37 -12.25 10.40 3.48
CA ARG A 37 -11.08 10.19 2.62
C ARG A 37 -10.02 9.27 3.24
N LEU A 38 -9.71 9.40 4.53
CA LEU A 38 -8.77 8.49 5.20
C LEU A 38 -9.35 7.08 5.31
N HIS A 39 -10.68 6.96 5.47
CA HIS A 39 -11.33 5.65 5.45
C HIS A 39 -11.21 5.00 4.07
N ALA A 40 -11.49 5.75 3.00
CA ALA A 40 -11.33 5.27 1.63
C ALA A 40 -9.87 4.86 1.34
N LEU A 41 -8.90 5.67 1.77
CA LEU A 41 -7.48 5.34 1.61
C LEU A 41 -7.07 4.10 2.42
N ASN A 42 -7.57 3.93 3.65
CA ASN A 42 -7.33 2.72 4.41
C ASN A 42 -7.87 1.48 3.67
N ASN A 43 -9.07 1.56 3.09
CA ASN A 43 -9.64 0.45 2.31
C ASN A 43 -8.76 0.12 1.10
N GLU A 44 -8.24 1.12 0.39
CA GLU A 44 -7.30 0.89 -0.72
C GLU A 44 -6.01 0.20 -0.27
N VAL A 45 -5.49 0.52 0.92
CA VAL A 45 -4.29 -0.13 1.48
C VAL A 45 -4.59 -1.58 1.88
N VAL A 46 -5.77 -1.85 2.47
CA VAL A 46 -6.23 -3.20 2.80
C VAL A 46 -6.37 -4.06 1.53
N ASP A 47 -7.00 -3.51 0.50
CA ASP A 47 -7.12 -4.18 -0.80
C ASP A 47 -5.75 -4.45 -1.43
N PHE A 48 -4.85 -3.46 -1.39
CA PHE A 48 -3.50 -3.60 -1.91
C PHE A 48 -2.70 -4.69 -1.19
N GLU A 49 -2.80 -4.76 0.14
CA GLU A 49 -2.18 -5.83 0.94
C GLU A 49 -2.69 -7.23 0.53
N ALA A 50 -3.99 -7.37 0.26
CA ALA A 50 -4.56 -8.61 -0.27
C ALA A 50 -4.02 -8.95 -1.65
N VAL A 51 -3.89 -7.96 -2.56
CA VAL A 51 -3.28 -8.16 -3.88
C VAL A 51 -1.82 -8.58 -3.76
N CYS A 52 -1.03 -8.01 -2.85
CA CYS A 52 0.35 -8.46 -2.62
C CYS A 52 0.43 -9.93 -2.20
N ARG A 53 -0.48 -10.39 -1.32
CA ARG A 53 -0.54 -11.81 -0.96
C ARG A 53 -0.87 -12.70 -2.15
N GLN A 54 -1.75 -12.25 -3.04
CA GLN A 54 -2.06 -12.97 -4.27
C GLN A 54 -0.86 -13.03 -5.21
N VAL A 55 -0.11 -11.93 -5.35
CA VAL A 55 1.15 -11.90 -6.11
C VAL A 55 2.14 -12.91 -5.56
N VAL A 56 2.33 -12.99 -4.24
CA VAL A 56 3.19 -14.00 -3.60
C VAL A 56 2.76 -15.42 -3.94
N ALA A 57 1.46 -15.72 -3.85
CA ALA A 57 0.93 -17.03 -4.19
C ALA A 57 1.22 -17.40 -5.66
N THR A 58 1.01 -16.45 -6.59
CA THR A 58 1.28 -16.66 -8.01
C THR A 58 2.77 -16.84 -8.29
N LEU A 59 3.65 -16.03 -7.68
CA LEU A 59 5.11 -16.19 -7.84
C LEU A 59 5.60 -17.56 -7.33
N ASN A 60 5.09 -18.02 -6.19
CA ASN A 60 5.42 -19.35 -5.65
C ASN A 60 4.92 -20.48 -6.57
N GLN A 61 3.72 -20.35 -7.13
CA GLN A 61 3.18 -21.30 -8.11
C GLN A 61 4.04 -21.35 -9.38
N ARG A 62 4.43 -20.19 -9.92
CA ARG A 62 5.32 -20.09 -11.09
C ARG A 62 6.68 -20.71 -10.83
N ALA A 63 7.30 -20.40 -9.68
CA ALA A 63 8.59 -20.96 -9.29
C ALA A 63 8.52 -22.49 -9.19
N SER A 64 7.46 -23.02 -8.59
CA SER A 64 7.23 -24.47 -8.46
C SER A 64 7.02 -25.15 -9.82
N ALA A 65 6.32 -24.48 -10.74
CA ALA A 65 6.05 -24.97 -12.09
C ALA A 65 7.20 -24.68 -13.10
N LYS A 66 8.29 -24.03 -12.68
CA LYS A 66 9.41 -23.60 -13.53
C LYS A 66 8.96 -22.76 -14.74
N LEU A 67 7.93 -21.93 -14.55
CA LEU A 67 7.40 -21.02 -15.57
C LEU A 67 8.33 -19.81 -15.79
N SER A 68 8.19 -19.15 -16.95
CA SER A 68 9.07 -18.03 -17.33
C SER A 68 8.82 -16.78 -16.47
N ALA A 69 9.90 -16.04 -16.22
CA ALA A 69 9.93 -14.81 -15.40
C ALA A 69 9.57 -13.54 -16.20
N HIS A 70 8.73 -13.64 -17.25
CA HIS A 70 8.56 -12.56 -18.23
C HIS A 70 8.03 -11.24 -17.62
N CYS A 71 7.22 -11.32 -16.57
CA CYS A 71 6.63 -10.15 -15.90
C CYS A 71 7.35 -9.75 -14.60
N ASP A 72 8.41 -10.46 -14.22
CA ASP A 72 9.03 -10.35 -12.89
C ASP A 72 9.65 -8.97 -12.66
N ASP A 73 10.29 -8.39 -13.67
CA ASP A 73 10.86 -7.04 -13.60
C ASP A 73 9.77 -5.96 -13.46
N SER A 74 8.64 -6.13 -14.15
CA SER A 74 7.49 -5.23 -14.04
C SER A 74 6.84 -5.30 -12.66
N ILE A 75 6.70 -6.52 -12.11
CA ILE A 75 6.23 -6.73 -10.74
C ILE A 75 7.18 -6.04 -9.76
N LEU A 76 8.49 -6.26 -9.89
CA LEU A 76 9.47 -5.65 -8.99
C LEU A 76 9.41 -4.12 -9.02
N HIS A 77 9.31 -3.51 -10.20
CA HIS A 77 9.18 -2.05 -10.33
C HIS A 77 7.91 -1.53 -9.64
N LEU A 78 6.76 -2.20 -9.83
CA LEU A 78 5.51 -1.84 -9.16
C LEU A 78 5.60 -1.99 -7.64
N ILE A 79 6.29 -3.02 -7.14
CA ILE A 79 6.50 -3.26 -5.72
C ILE A 79 7.41 -2.18 -5.10
N GLN A 80 8.48 -1.77 -5.78
CA GLN A 80 9.34 -0.66 -5.34
C GLN A 80 8.58 0.67 -5.31
N GLN A 81 7.72 0.93 -6.31
CA GLN A 81 6.88 2.11 -6.33
C GLN A 81 5.85 2.10 -5.19
N ALA A 82 5.29 0.93 -4.87
CA ALA A 82 4.37 0.77 -3.75
C ALA A 82 5.06 1.03 -2.41
N GLU A 83 6.26 0.49 -2.23
CA GLU A 83 7.07 0.71 -1.02
C GLU A 83 7.28 2.20 -0.74
N GLN A 84 7.74 2.96 -1.75
CA GLN A 84 7.94 4.41 -1.62
C GLN A 84 6.63 5.15 -1.31
N THR A 85 5.54 4.74 -1.95
CA THR A 85 4.20 5.31 -1.75
C THR A 85 3.70 5.08 -0.32
N LEU A 86 3.87 3.86 0.20
CA LEU A 86 3.51 3.50 1.57
C LEU A 86 4.37 4.23 2.60
N PHE A 87 5.67 4.37 2.40
CA PHE A 87 6.52 5.16 3.31
C PHE A 87 6.09 6.62 3.40
N LYS A 88 5.76 7.24 2.25
CA LYS A 88 5.22 8.60 2.22
C LYS A 88 3.90 8.68 2.99
N LEU A 89 3.01 7.70 2.80
CA LEU A 89 1.76 7.62 3.52
C LEU A 89 1.96 7.50 5.04
N GLN A 90 2.83 6.58 5.50
CA GLN A 90 3.15 6.44 6.93
C GLN A 90 3.70 7.73 7.53
N THR A 91 4.56 8.44 6.79
CA THR A 91 5.10 9.74 7.23
C THR A 91 3.98 10.76 7.47
N ILE A 92 2.99 10.83 6.56
CA ILE A 92 1.83 11.71 6.72
C ILE A 92 0.97 11.27 7.90
N LEU A 93 0.67 9.97 8.03
CA LEU A 93 -0.13 9.44 9.13
C LEU A 93 0.51 9.71 10.50
N HIS A 94 1.83 9.56 10.63
CA HIS A 94 2.55 9.94 11.85
C HIS A 94 2.46 11.44 12.12
N SER A 95 2.60 12.28 11.11
CA SER A 95 2.45 13.74 11.24
C SER A 95 1.04 14.14 11.70
N LEU A 96 0.01 13.51 11.14
CA LEU A 96 -1.38 13.71 11.56
C LEU A 96 -1.60 13.25 13.01
N THR A 97 -1.07 12.08 13.38
CA THR A 97 -1.11 11.57 14.75
C THR A 97 -0.41 12.53 15.72
N ALA A 98 0.78 13.02 15.39
CA ALA A 98 1.50 13.99 16.21
C ALA A 98 0.74 15.32 16.37
N ALA A 99 0.08 15.80 15.30
CA ALA A 99 -0.75 17.00 15.35
C ALA A 99 -2.01 16.80 16.21
N SER A 100 -2.56 15.59 16.24
CA SER A 100 -3.73 15.20 17.05
C SER A 100 -3.47 15.38 18.56
N HIS A 101 -2.25 15.05 19.01
CA HIS A 101 -1.86 15.16 20.41
C HIS A 101 -1.69 16.61 20.87
N ARG A 102 -1.51 17.56 19.95
CA ARG A 102 -1.36 18.99 20.30
C ARG A 102 -2.70 19.67 20.52
N SER A 103 -3.61 19.56 19.55
CA SER A 103 -4.98 20.09 19.64
C SER A 103 -5.84 19.65 18.46
N ARG A 104 -7.17 19.63 18.64
CA ARG A 104 -8.13 19.37 17.55
C ARG A 104 -7.98 20.35 16.38
N LEU A 105 -7.72 21.63 16.66
CA LEU A 105 -7.51 22.66 15.63
C LEU A 105 -6.21 22.43 14.83
N SER A 106 -5.11 22.09 15.52
CA SER A 106 -3.83 21.75 14.88
C SER A 106 -3.99 20.56 13.94
N SER A 107 -4.74 19.56 14.38
CA SER A 107 -5.06 18.41 13.55
C SER A 107 -5.87 18.78 12.31
N ALA A 108 -6.96 19.55 12.45
CA ALA A 108 -7.82 19.87 11.31
C ALA A 108 -7.05 20.64 10.24
N ASN A 109 -6.15 21.52 10.66
CA ASN A 109 -5.26 22.26 9.76
C ASN A 109 -4.20 21.36 9.11
N ALA A 110 -3.59 20.44 9.89
CA ALA A 110 -2.65 19.46 9.35
C ALA A 110 -3.32 18.55 8.31
N TRP A 111 -4.54 18.09 8.60
CA TRP A 111 -5.38 17.32 7.69
C TRP A 111 -5.62 18.07 6.37
N ARG A 112 -6.13 19.30 6.45
CA ARG A 112 -6.43 20.13 5.26
C ARG A 112 -5.19 20.34 4.40
N LYS A 113 -4.01 20.53 5.02
CA LYS A 113 -2.74 20.72 4.30
C LYS A 113 -2.29 19.46 3.55
N GLN A 114 -2.56 18.28 4.09
CA GLN A 114 -2.10 16.99 3.54
C GLN A 114 -3.10 16.36 2.56
N GLN A 115 -4.32 16.88 2.47
CA GLN A 115 -5.39 16.28 1.67
C GLN A 115 -5.00 16.05 0.18
N PRO A 116 -4.43 17.02 -0.56
CA PRO A 116 -4.08 16.80 -1.97
C PRO A 116 -3.03 15.70 -2.14
N GLN A 117 -2.06 15.64 -1.22
CA GLN A 117 -1.02 14.62 -1.26
C GLN A 117 -1.59 13.24 -0.97
N LEU A 118 -2.52 13.12 -0.02
CA LEU A 118 -3.20 11.86 0.28
C LEU A 118 -4.05 11.36 -0.90
N GLU A 119 -4.71 12.27 -1.62
CA GLU A 119 -5.46 11.92 -2.85
C GLU A 119 -4.53 11.38 -3.93
N GLN A 120 -3.37 12.00 -4.14
CA GLN A 120 -2.36 11.51 -5.08
C GLN A 120 -1.82 10.13 -4.67
N LEU A 121 -1.55 9.92 -3.38
CA LEU A 121 -1.08 8.62 -2.88
C LEU A 121 -2.17 7.54 -3.05
N GLN A 122 -3.44 7.87 -2.81
CA GLN A 122 -4.56 6.96 -3.04
C GLN A 122 -4.61 6.49 -4.50
N GLU A 123 -4.55 7.43 -5.45
CA GLU A 123 -4.61 7.10 -6.87
C GLU A 123 -3.39 6.30 -7.32
N THR A 124 -2.22 6.59 -6.74
CA THR A 124 -0.99 5.81 -7.00
C THR A 124 -1.15 4.36 -6.54
N ILE A 125 -1.65 4.12 -5.32
CA ILE A 125 -1.91 2.76 -4.79
C ILE A 125 -2.91 2.03 -5.68
N LYS A 126 -3.99 2.70 -6.06
CA LYS A 126 -5.03 2.14 -6.95
C LYS A 126 -4.45 1.75 -8.31
N THR A 127 -3.62 2.61 -8.90
CA THR A 127 -2.95 2.34 -10.17
C THR A 127 -2.04 1.12 -10.07
N ILE A 128 -1.22 1.04 -9.03
CA ILE A 128 -0.32 -0.10 -8.80
C ILE A 128 -1.14 -1.39 -8.63
N LYS A 129 -2.20 -1.37 -7.81
CA LYS A 129 -3.10 -2.50 -7.59
C LYS A 129 -3.69 -3.01 -8.90
N CYS A 130 -4.22 -2.11 -9.74
CA CYS A 130 -4.77 -2.47 -11.05
C CYS A 130 -3.70 -3.08 -11.96
N SER A 131 -2.51 -2.48 -12.04
CA SER A 131 -1.40 -3.00 -12.84
C SER A 131 -0.95 -4.38 -12.39
N LEU A 132 -0.84 -4.61 -11.09
CA LEU A 132 -0.53 -5.93 -10.54
C LEU A 132 -1.61 -6.96 -10.92
N ASN A 133 -2.89 -6.62 -10.76
CA ASN A 133 -3.99 -7.51 -11.15
C ASN A 133 -4.00 -7.82 -12.65
N ILE A 134 -3.68 -6.85 -13.51
CA ILE A 134 -3.54 -7.09 -14.96
C ILE A 134 -2.39 -8.06 -15.23
N LEU A 135 -1.23 -7.86 -14.61
CA LEU A 135 -0.08 -8.76 -14.78
C LEU A 135 -0.39 -10.18 -14.26
N LEU A 136 -1.13 -10.30 -13.16
CA LEU A 136 -1.61 -11.59 -12.66
C LEU A 136 -2.60 -12.25 -13.62
N GLY A 137 -3.59 -11.50 -14.12
CA GLY A 137 -4.59 -11.98 -15.07
C GLY A 137 -3.98 -12.39 -16.43
N ALA A 138 -3.02 -11.61 -16.92
CA ALA A 138 -2.26 -11.93 -18.14
C ALA A 138 -1.34 -13.14 -17.96
N SER A 139 -1.00 -13.53 -16.73
CA SER A 139 -0.23 -14.74 -16.43
C SER A 139 -1.08 -16.02 -16.46
N HIS A 140 -2.41 -15.90 -16.56
CA HIS A 140 -3.36 -17.04 -16.55
C HIS A 140 -3.95 -17.38 -17.93
N SER A 141 -3.62 -16.61 -18.98
CA SER A 141 -3.96 -16.90 -20.39
C SER A 141 -2.76 -17.53 -21.11
#